data_AF-A0A7W1I8Y7-F1
#
_entry.id   AF-A0A7W1I8Y7-F1
#
_cell.length_a   1.000
_cell.length_b   1.000
_cell.length_c   1.000
_cell.angle_alpha   90.00
_cell.angle_beta   90.00
_cell.angle_gamma   90.00
#
_symmetry.space_group_name_H-M   'P 1'
#
loop_
_entity.id
_entity.type
_entity.pdbx_description
1 polymer ?
#
loop_
_entity_poly.entity_id
_entity_poly.type
_entity_poly.pdbx_seq_one_letter_code
_entity_poly.pdbx_strand_id
1 'polypeptide(L)' 'MARYVRLLVKAEKPNAPAAICGEVRQMEDRLGLTPMAMLRLRWTVESAEDAEPGLVIVPDVADRWKQAGAE' A
#
# COMPACT_ATOMS: atom_id res chain seq x y z
N MET A 1 -6.19 4.84 2.83
CA MET A 1 -5.27 3.69 2.90
C MET A 1 -5.90 2.40 2.39
N ALA A 2 -6.94 1.84 3.02
CA ALA A 2 -7.51 0.54 2.63
C ALA A 2 -7.95 0.42 1.15
N ARG A 3 -8.56 1.46 0.55
CA ARG A 3 -8.97 1.44 -0.87
C ARG A 3 -7.77 1.45 -1.83
N TYR A 4 -6.74 2.25 -1.54
CA TYR A 4 -5.55 2.37 -2.39
C TYR A 4 -4.89 1.00 -2.57
N VAL A 5 -4.61 0.31 -1.46
CA VAL A 5 -4.00 -1.02 -1.46
C VAL A 5 -4.82 -2.01 -2.29
N ARG A 6 -6.16 -2.02 -2.13
CA ARG A 6 -7.04 -2.91 -2.89
C ARG A 6 -7.06 -2.63 -4.40
N LEU A 7 -6.89 -1.37 -4.81
CA LEU A 7 -6.84 -1.00 -6.22
C LEU A 7 -5.46 -1.23 -6.82
N LEU A 8 -4.39 -0.98 -6.05
CA LEU A 8 -3.02 -1.24 -6.45
C LEU A 8 -2.82 -2.72 -6.81
N VAL A 9 -3.28 -3.64 -5.95
CA VAL A 9 -3.24 -5.09 -6.22
C VAL A 9 -3.98 -5.48 -7.51
N LYS A 10 -5.01 -4.72 -7.92
CA LYS A 10 -5.71 -4.95 -9.19
C LYS A 10 -4.95 -4.35 -10.38
N ALA A 11 -4.33 -3.19 -10.19
CA ALA A 11 -3.56 -2.48 -11.21
C ALA A 11 -2.25 -3.20 -11.57
N GLU A 12 -1.64 -3.93 -10.63
CA GLU A 12 -0.42 -4.72 -10.86
C GLU A 12 -0.64 -5.98 -11.71
N LYS A 13 -1.91 -6.38 -11.94
CA LYS A 13 -2.21 -7.55 -12.76
C LYS A 13 -1.95 -7.25 -14.24
N PRO A 14 -1.48 -8.24 -15.03
CA PRO A 14 -1.42 -8.11 -16.48
C PRO A 14 -2.79 -7.73 -17.05
N ASN A 15 -2.80 -6.83 -18.04
CA ASN A 15 -4.01 -6.31 -18.69
C ASN A 15 -4.99 -5.60 -17.73
N ALA A 16 -4.50 -5.00 -16.65
CA ALA A 16 -5.34 -4.17 -15.79
C ALA A 16 -6.05 -3.06 -16.60
N PRO A 17 -7.35 -2.82 -16.37
CA PRO A 17 -8.08 -1.76 -17.05
C PRO A 17 -7.41 -0.39 -16.85
N ALA A 18 -7.24 0.37 -17.92
CA ALA A 18 -6.62 1.70 -17.87
C ALA A 18 -7.31 2.65 -16.87
N ALA A 19 -8.63 2.50 -16.68
CA ALA A 19 -9.38 3.24 -15.67
C ALA A 19 -8.89 2.98 -14.24
N ILE A 20 -8.55 1.73 -13.91
CA ILE A 20 -8.02 1.36 -12.58
C ILE A 20 -6.62 1.92 -12.41
N CYS A 21 -5.76 1.83 -13.44
CA CYS A 21 -4.43 2.43 -13.42
C CYS A 21 -4.50 3.95 -13.23
N GLY A 22 -5.44 4.62 -13.89
CA GLY A 22 -5.69 6.06 -13.73
C GLY A 22 -6.17 6.43 -12.32
N GLU A 23 -7.08 5.65 -11.71
CA GLU A 23 -7.53 5.87 -10.33
C GLU A 23 -6.36 5.72 -9.34
N VAL A 24 -5.54 4.68 -9.49
CA VAL A 24 -4.36 4.46 -8.65
C VAL A 24 -3.38 5.62 -8.75
N ARG A 25 -3.06 6.09 -9.97
CA ARG A 25 -2.17 7.23 -10.19
C ARG A 25 -2.66 8.50 -9.48
N GLN A 26 -3.96 8.79 -9.56
CA GLN A 26 -4.54 9.94 -8.86
C GLN A 26 -4.46 9.79 -7.33
N MET A 27 -4.61 8.58 -6.82
CA MET A 27 -4.46 8.31 -5.38
C MET A 27 -3.00 8.50 -4.94
N GLU A 28 -2.01 8.06 -5.73
CA GLU A 28 -0.59 8.26 -5.44
C GLU A 28 -0.22 9.74 -5.36
N ASP A 29 -0.72 10.54 -6.30
CA ASP A 29 -0.49 11.99 -6.34
C ASP A 29 -1.02 12.66 -5.07
N ARG A 30 -2.23 12.28 -4.62
CA ARG A 30 -2.87 12.83 -3.41
C ARG A 30 -2.22 12.36 -2.12
N LEU A 31 -1.71 11.15 -2.10
CA LEU A 31 -1.04 10.56 -0.92
C LEU A 31 0.44 10.93 -0.85
N GLY A 32 1.01 11.57 -1.87
CA GLY A 32 2.43 11.88 -1.92
C GLY A 32 3.32 10.66 -2.19
N LEU A 33 2.77 9.61 -2.79
CA LEU A 33 3.45 8.34 -3.07
C LEU A 33 4.14 8.31 -4.44
N THR A 34 4.17 9.45 -5.14
CA THR A 34 4.94 9.54 -6.40
C THR A 34 6.43 9.61 -6.12
N PRO A 35 7.31 9.15 -7.02
CA PRO A 35 8.76 9.24 -6.82
C PRO A 35 9.24 10.65 -6.45
N MET A 36 8.70 11.68 -7.12
CA MET A 36 9.04 13.07 -6.83
C MET A 36 8.48 13.56 -5.50
N ALA A 37 7.28 13.14 -5.10
CA ALA A 37 6.70 13.51 -3.82
C ALA A 37 7.44 12.82 -2.66
N MET A 38 7.74 11.53 -2.79
CA MET A 38 8.55 10.77 -1.84
C MET A 38 9.93 11.40 -1.64
N LEU A 39 10.60 11.80 -2.74
CA LEU A 39 11.88 12.52 -2.65
C LEU A 39 11.75 13.85 -1.88
N ARG A 40 10.73 14.66 -2.19
CA ARG A 40 10.49 15.96 -1.51
C ARG A 40 10.15 15.78 -0.03
N LEU A 41 9.44 14.71 0.30
CA LEU A 41 9.09 14.34 1.67
C LEU A 41 10.25 13.64 2.39
N ARG A 42 11.40 13.44 1.73
CA ARG A 42 12.57 12.72 2.25
C ARG A 42 12.22 11.31 2.75
N TRP A 43 11.36 10.63 2.01
CA TRP A 43 11.07 9.22 2.27
C TRP A 43 12.29 8.39 1.91
N THR A 44 12.59 7.43 2.77
CA THR A 44 13.68 6.47 2.59
C THR A 44 13.05 5.08 2.57
N VAL A 45 13.49 4.23 1.65
CA VAL A 45 13.11 2.81 1.66
C VAL A 45 14.10 2.10 2.57
N GLU A 46 13.66 1.74 3.77
CA GLU A 46 14.42 0.82 4.63
C GLU A 46 14.25 -0.61 4.14
N SER A 47 15.33 -1.37 4.13
CA SER A 47 15.23 -2.80 3.92
C SER A 47 14.64 -3.46 5.17
N ALA A 48 13.98 -4.61 5.02
CA ALA A 48 13.44 -5.35 6.15
C ALA A 48 14.53 -5.80 7.15
N GLU A 49 15.79 -5.87 6.71
CA GLU A 49 16.95 -6.20 7.53
C GLU A 49 17.44 -4.99 8.36
N ASP A 50 17.13 -3.76 7.92
CA ASP A 50 17.49 -2.50 8.59
C ASP A 50 16.39 -1.98 9.52
N ALA A 51 15.19 -2.59 9.49
CA ALA A 51 14.07 -2.16 10.31
C ALA A 51 14.33 -2.45 11.80
N GLU A 52 14.13 -1.46 12.68
CA GLU A 52 14.33 -1.66 14.12
C GLU A 52 13.44 -2.81 14.65
N PRO A 53 13.99 -3.70 15.51
CA PRO A 53 13.23 -4.78 16.12
C PRO A 53 12.15 -4.19 17.05
N GLY A 54 10.93 -4.09 16.52
CA GLY A 54 9.81 -3.39 17.17
C GLY A 54 8.78 -2.82 16.20
N LEU A 55 9.08 -2.77 14.90
CA LEU A 55 8.07 -2.43 13.89
C LEU A 55 6.92 -3.44 13.98
N VAL A 56 5.74 -2.97 14.40
CA VAL A 56 4.55 -3.82 14.55
C VAL A 56 4.17 -4.37 13.17
N ILE A 57 4.49 -5.64 12.94
CA ILE A 57 3.94 -6.40 11.82
C ILE A 57 2.44 -6.47 12.08
N VAL A 58 1.71 -5.59 11.40
CA VAL A 58 0.27 -5.63 11.34
C VAL A 58 -0.10 -7.00 10.75
N PRO A 59 -0.81 -7.87 11.50
CA PRO A 59 -1.23 -9.15 10.96
C PRO A 59 -2.01 -8.92 9.67
N ASP A 60 -1.86 -9.84 8.72
CA ASP A 60 -2.58 -9.80 7.45
C ASP A 60 -4.07 -9.55 7.72
N VAL A 61 -4.71 -8.77 6.86
CA VAL A 61 -6.12 -8.40 7.05
C VAL A 61 -6.98 -9.66 7.19
N ALA A 62 -6.68 -10.74 6.48
CA ALA A 62 -7.40 -12.00 6.63
C ALA A 62 -7.32 -12.58 8.07
N ASP A 63 -6.18 -12.42 8.75
CA ASP A 63 -5.98 -12.91 10.11
C ASP A 63 -6.69 -12.06 11.15
N ARG A 64 -6.78 -10.74 10.93
CA ARG A 64 -7.58 -9.84 11.77
C ARG A 64 -9.07 -10.15 11.72
N TRP A 65 -9.59 -10.53 10.55
CA TRP A 65 -11.01 -10.88 10.40
C TRP A 65 -11.35 -12.23 11.03
N LYS A 66 -10.40 -13.18 11.08
CA LYS A 66 -10.56 -14.43 11.84
C LYS A 66 -10.56 -14.19 13.35
N GLN A 67 -9.76 -13.25 13.83
CA GLN A 67 -9.65 -12.91 15.26
C GLN A 67 -10.81 -12.05 15.78
N ALA A 68 -11.51 -11.32 14.90
CA ALA A 68 -12.61 -10.43 15.26
C ALA A 68 -13.97 -11.13 15.47
N GLY A 69 -14.03 -12.47 15.39
CA GLY A 69 -15.27 -13.22 15.64
C GLY A 69 -16.22 -13.20 14.44
N ALA A 70 -16.10 -14.22 13.60
CA ALA A 70 -17.24 -14.73 12.84
C ALA A 70 -17.85 -15.88 13.65
N GLU A 71 -18.77 -15.53 14.54
CA GLU A 71 -19.95 -16.34 14.87
C GLU A 71 -21.18 -15.57 14.37
#